data_AF-A0A4S3J368-F1
#
_entry.id   AF-A0A4S3J368-F1
#
_cell.length_a   1.000
_cell.length_b   1.000
_cell.length_c   1.000
_cell.angle_alpha   90.00
_cell.angle_beta   90.00
_cell.angle_gamma   90.00
#
_symmetry.space_group_name_H-M   'P 1'
#
loop_
_entity.id
_entity.type
_entity.pdbx_description
1 polymer ?
#
loop_
_entity_poly.entity_id
_entity_poly.type
_entity_poly.pdbx_seq_one_letter_code
_entity_poly.pdbx_strand_id
1 'polypeptide(L)'
;MTRAQNKILAQLVNRYGPSFVKLEFMAYDLDAEGAMALSTKCRHSLRYLALLFEHQHIRDGEMRRSVWLHPAPCSAAWNLLIGVGESKHIGISGLETLILERSGITPWQLTMLVKKNRRLKVLKLRTCRGAQPDFLTWLGGVKKDSTDESVVDSDLVVPGRKLEVLWLENCHDVLTHPVESGYLPDEVCDLGLEWVRGLTNLKAGLL
;
A
#
# COMPACT_ATOMS: atom_id res chain seq x y z
N MET A 1 -6.27 12.41 -19.39
CA MET A 1 -7.48 12.04 -18.60
C MET A 1 -7.21 11.99 -17.10
N THR A 2 -6.10 11.41 -16.64
CA THR A 2 -5.69 11.35 -15.22
C THR A 2 -5.74 12.71 -14.50
N ARG A 3 -5.20 13.77 -15.11
CA ARG A 3 -5.22 15.13 -14.53
C ARG A 3 -6.64 15.68 -14.31
N ALA A 4 -7.59 15.36 -15.19
CA ALA A 4 -8.97 15.82 -15.03
C ALA A 4 -9.68 15.10 -13.87
N GLN A 5 -9.47 13.79 -13.73
CA GLN A 5 -10.01 13.00 -12.61
C GLN A 5 -9.46 13.51 -11.27
N ASN A 6 -8.16 13.77 -11.18
CA ASN A 6 -7.53 14.28 -9.96
C ASN A 6 -7.93 15.72 -9.65
N LYS A 7 -8.14 16.58 -10.66
CA LYS A 7 -8.70 17.93 -10.45
C LYS A 7 -10.10 17.89 -9.85
N ILE A 8 -10.97 17.01 -10.35
CA ILE A 8 -12.33 16.83 -9.80
C ILE A 8 -12.26 16.30 -8.36
N LEU A 9 -11.41 15.29 -8.12
CA LEU A 9 -11.15 14.79 -6.76
C LEU A 9 -10.70 15.91 -5.84
N ALA A 10 -9.71 16.71 -6.26
CA ALA A 10 -9.17 17.80 -5.47
C ALA A 10 -10.24 18.86 -5.15
N GLN A 11 -11.11 19.20 -6.10
CA GLN A 11 -12.23 20.12 -5.85
C GLN A 11 -13.20 19.59 -4.78
N LEU A 12 -13.57 18.32 -4.87
CA LEU A 12 -14.46 17.68 -3.88
C LEU A 12 -13.80 17.62 -2.50
N VAL A 13 -12.56 17.15 -2.44
CA VAL A 13 -11.78 17.00 -1.21
C VAL A 13 -11.48 18.36 -0.56
N ASN A 14 -11.21 19.40 -1.35
CA ASN A 14 -11.01 20.75 -0.82
C ASN A 14 -12.26 21.31 -0.14
N ARG A 15 -13.44 20.95 -0.64
CA ARG A 15 -14.70 21.44 -0.08
C ARG A 15 -15.20 20.60 1.10
N TYR A 16 -15.04 19.27 1.05
CA TYR A 16 -15.70 18.35 1.97
C TYR A 16 -14.74 17.42 2.73
N GLY A 17 -13.42 17.48 2.46
CA GLY A 17 -12.42 16.55 3.00
C GLY A 17 -12.42 16.36 4.52
N PRO A 18 -12.60 17.42 5.35
CA PRO A 18 -12.68 17.26 6.80
C PRO A 18 -13.84 16.35 7.27
N SER A 19 -14.89 16.21 6.46
CA SER A 19 -16.05 15.36 6.75
C SER A 19 -15.91 13.94 6.18
N PHE A 20 -14.93 13.68 5.32
CA PHE A 20 -14.75 12.36 4.73
C PHE A 20 -14.12 11.39 5.73
N VAL A 21 -14.91 10.38 6.11
CA VAL A 21 -14.46 9.23 6.90
C VAL A 21 -14.06 8.07 5.99
N LYS A 22 -14.84 7.88 4.91
CA LYS A 22 -14.64 6.83 3.90
C LYS A 22 -14.54 7.47 2.52
N LEU A 23 -13.49 7.12 1.78
CA LEU A 23 -13.31 7.55 0.40
C LEU A 23 -12.86 6.37 -0.47
N GLU A 24 -13.54 6.23 -1.62
CA GLU A 24 -13.17 5.32 -2.69
C GLU A 24 -12.97 6.14 -3.96
N PHE A 25 -11.80 6.02 -4.56
CA PHE A 25 -11.44 6.76 -5.77
C PHE A 25 -11.03 5.79 -6.87
N MET A 26 -11.91 5.66 -7.86
CA MET A 26 -11.67 4.89 -9.08
C MET A 26 -11.15 5.84 -10.17
N ALA A 27 -9.92 5.63 -10.64
CA ALA A 27 -9.28 6.51 -11.61
C ALA A 27 -8.18 5.79 -12.39
N TYR A 28 -7.49 6.49 -13.28
CA TYR A 28 -6.34 5.90 -13.97
C TYR A 28 -5.05 5.92 -13.13
N ASP A 29 -4.85 6.96 -12.33
CA ASP A 29 -3.73 7.12 -11.39
C ASP A 29 -3.99 8.30 -10.41
N LEU A 30 -3.16 8.42 -9.38
CA LEU A 30 -3.10 9.56 -8.46
C LEU A 30 -1.97 10.50 -8.87
N ASP A 31 -2.29 11.78 -9.10
CA ASP A 31 -1.29 12.81 -9.35
C ASP A 31 -1.02 13.69 -8.11
N ALA A 32 -0.09 14.64 -8.27
CA ALA A 32 0.30 15.52 -7.19
C ALA A 32 -0.85 16.39 -6.65
N GLU A 33 -1.79 16.81 -7.50
CA GLU A 33 -2.91 17.66 -7.12
C GLU A 33 -3.90 16.87 -6.26
N GLY A 34 -4.28 15.66 -6.70
CA GLY A 34 -5.14 14.75 -5.93
C GLY A 34 -4.50 14.33 -4.62
N ALA A 35 -3.22 13.96 -4.64
CA ALA A 35 -2.48 13.55 -3.45
C ALA A 35 -2.36 14.68 -2.42
N MET A 36 -2.08 15.91 -2.86
CA MET A 36 -2.00 17.09 -2.02
C MET A 36 -3.35 17.42 -1.35
N ALA A 37 -4.44 17.35 -2.12
CA ALA A 37 -5.77 17.61 -1.57
C ALA A 37 -6.11 16.60 -0.47
N LEU A 38 -5.87 15.30 -0.72
CA LEU A 38 -6.12 14.25 0.27
C LEU A 38 -5.25 14.40 1.53
N SER A 39 -3.95 14.66 1.35
CA SER A 39 -2.99 14.73 2.44
C SER A 39 -3.17 15.95 3.34
N THR A 40 -3.76 17.02 2.82
CA THR A 40 -4.02 18.26 3.58
C THR A 40 -5.42 18.30 4.18
N LYS A 41 -6.45 17.93 3.41
CA LYS A 41 -7.86 18.10 3.80
C LYS A 41 -8.46 16.90 4.50
N CYS A 42 -7.97 15.70 4.21
CA CYS A 42 -8.44 14.46 4.84
C CYS A 42 -7.46 13.92 5.90
N ARG A 43 -6.48 14.74 6.31
CA ARG A 43 -5.29 14.32 7.08
C ARG A 43 -5.59 13.45 8.30
N HIS A 44 -6.67 13.76 9.03
CA HIS A 44 -7.04 13.11 10.28
C HIS A 44 -8.48 12.57 10.29
N SER A 45 -9.30 12.92 9.30
CA SER A 45 -10.71 12.53 9.21
C SER A 45 -10.86 11.13 8.60
N LEU A 46 -10.03 10.81 7.61
CA LEU A 46 -10.17 9.58 6.87
C LEU A 46 -9.82 8.36 7.75
N ARG A 47 -10.69 7.35 7.71
CA ARG A 47 -10.50 6.04 8.35
C ARG A 47 -10.42 4.94 7.29
N TYR A 48 -11.06 5.13 6.14
CA TYR A 48 -11.06 4.20 5.03
C TYR A 48 -10.65 4.91 3.74
N LEU A 49 -9.60 4.42 3.11
CA LEU A 49 -9.15 4.86 1.79
C LEU A 49 -9.07 3.67 0.84
N ALA A 50 -9.79 3.74 -0.29
CA ALA A 50 -9.56 2.87 -1.43
C ALA A 50 -9.14 3.68 -2.65
N LEU A 51 -7.98 3.36 -3.22
CA LEU A 51 -7.49 3.92 -4.48
C LEU A 51 -7.44 2.79 -5.49
N LEU A 52 -8.41 2.79 -6.42
CA LEU A 52 -8.68 1.69 -7.34
C LEU A 52 -8.28 2.11 -8.76
N PHE A 53 -7.04 1.82 -9.18
CA PHE A 53 -6.54 2.31 -10.46
C PHE A 53 -6.79 1.35 -11.63
N GLU A 54 -7.45 1.85 -12.68
CA GLU A 54 -7.74 1.11 -13.90
C GLU A 54 -6.78 1.43 -15.04
N HIS A 55 -6.63 0.52 -16.01
CA HIS A 55 -5.76 0.75 -17.17
C HIS A 55 -6.43 1.75 -18.10
N GLN A 56 -5.68 2.78 -18.53
CA GLN A 56 -6.20 3.82 -19.41
C GLN A 56 -6.77 3.23 -20.72
N HIS A 57 -6.23 2.08 -21.12
CA HIS A 57 -6.62 1.29 -22.29
C HIS A 57 -7.41 0.02 -21.94
N ILE A 58 -7.97 -0.12 -20.73
CA ILE A 58 -8.79 -1.31 -20.40
C ILE A 58 -10.04 -1.41 -21.29
N ARG A 59 -10.43 -0.29 -21.92
CA ARG A 59 -11.54 -0.19 -22.87
C ARG A 59 -11.08 -0.30 -24.34
N ASP A 60 -9.78 -0.32 -24.60
CA ASP A 60 -9.24 -0.56 -25.95
C ASP A 60 -9.04 -2.08 -26.12
N GLY A 61 -9.84 -2.69 -27.00
CA GLY A 61 -9.95 -4.14 -27.16
C GLY A 61 -8.69 -4.85 -27.69
N GLU A 62 -7.67 -4.12 -28.12
CA GLU A 62 -6.46 -4.69 -28.75
C GLU A 62 -5.33 -4.98 -27.77
N MET A 63 -5.47 -4.64 -26.49
CA MET A 63 -4.38 -4.78 -25.53
C MET A 63 -4.27 -6.20 -24.95
N ARG A 64 -3.04 -6.74 -24.90
CA ARG A 64 -2.79 -8.05 -24.28
C ARG A 64 -3.18 -8.03 -22.81
N ARG A 65 -3.96 -9.02 -22.36
CA ARG A 65 -4.44 -9.15 -20.97
C ARG A 65 -3.32 -9.11 -19.93
N SER A 66 -2.12 -9.58 -20.26
CA SER A 66 -0.95 -9.52 -19.37
C SER A 66 -0.57 -8.08 -18.97
N VAL A 67 -0.85 -7.09 -19.82
CA VAL A 67 -0.57 -5.68 -19.54
C VAL A 67 -1.48 -5.14 -18.44
N TRP A 68 -2.66 -5.73 -18.25
CA TRP A 68 -3.58 -5.36 -17.16
C TRP A 68 -3.05 -5.77 -15.78
N LEU A 69 -2.13 -6.73 -15.73
CA LEU A 69 -1.52 -7.24 -14.51
C LEU A 69 -0.24 -6.49 -14.13
N HIS A 70 0.12 -5.41 -14.83
CA HIS A 70 1.24 -4.57 -14.42
C HIS A 70 0.79 -3.44 -13.48
N PRO A 71 1.55 -3.16 -12.40
CA PRO A 71 1.29 -2.00 -11.57
C PRO A 71 1.42 -0.69 -12.37
N ALA A 72 0.76 0.37 -11.91
CA ALA A 72 1.01 1.71 -12.44
C ALA A 72 2.49 2.12 -12.28
N PRO A 73 3.01 3.05 -13.10
CA PRO A 73 4.35 3.58 -12.94
C PRO A 73 4.54 4.23 -11.57
N CYS A 74 5.79 4.23 -11.07
CA CYS A 74 6.11 4.90 -9.81
C CYS A 74 5.87 6.40 -9.91
N SER A 75 5.37 7.00 -8.83
CA SER A 75 5.01 8.42 -8.80
C SER A 75 5.48 9.10 -7.52
N ALA A 76 5.93 10.35 -7.64
CA ALA A 76 6.23 11.20 -6.50
C ALA A 76 4.95 11.67 -5.76
N ALA A 77 3.77 11.52 -6.37
CA ALA A 77 2.49 11.86 -5.75
C ALA A 77 2.27 11.11 -4.43
N TRP A 78 2.77 9.88 -4.33
CA TRP A 78 2.73 9.10 -3.08
C TRP A 78 3.48 9.80 -1.94
N ASN A 79 4.59 10.50 -2.23
CA ASN A 79 5.34 11.24 -1.20
C ASN A 79 4.49 12.36 -0.58
N LEU A 80 3.64 13.01 -1.38
CA LEU A 80 2.69 14.02 -0.91
C LEU A 80 1.56 13.40 -0.10
N LEU A 81 1.03 12.26 -0.56
CA LEU A 81 -0.02 11.52 0.14
C LEU A 81 0.43 11.07 1.54
N ILE A 82 1.67 10.58 1.62
CA ILE A 82 2.30 10.10 2.85
C ILE A 82 2.80 11.27 3.69
N GLY A 83 3.23 12.38 3.07
CA GLY A 83 3.87 13.50 3.74
C GLY A 83 5.30 13.19 4.18
N VAL A 84 6.13 12.78 3.24
CA VAL A 84 7.58 12.54 3.40
C VAL A 84 8.40 13.52 2.57
N GLY A 85 9.71 13.61 2.83
CA GLY A 85 10.60 14.57 2.16
C GLY A 85 10.33 16.00 2.62
N GLU A 86 10.09 16.91 1.67
CA GLU A 86 9.79 18.33 1.93
C GLU A 86 8.38 18.54 2.53
N SER A 87 7.52 17.54 2.43
CA SER A 87 6.10 17.63 2.80
C SER A 87 5.79 17.02 4.19
N LYS A 88 6.68 17.15 5.17
CA LYS A 88 6.50 16.54 6.51
C LYS A 88 5.27 17.04 7.28
N HIS A 89 4.80 18.25 6.95
CA HIS A 89 3.68 18.90 7.62
C HIS A 89 2.30 18.43 7.12
N ILE A 90 2.24 17.65 6.03
CA ILE A 90 1.01 17.06 5.48
C ILE A 90 1.03 15.54 5.64
N GLY A 91 0.03 14.85 5.09
CA GLY A 91 0.04 13.41 4.90
C GLY A 91 -1.01 12.67 5.72
N ILE A 92 -1.68 11.72 5.08
CA ILE A 92 -2.80 11.01 5.67
C ILE A 92 -2.35 10.20 6.88
N SER A 93 -3.13 10.30 7.95
CA SER A 93 -2.91 9.60 9.21
C SER A 93 -4.23 9.11 9.79
N GLY A 94 -4.15 8.07 10.63
CA GLY A 94 -5.32 7.52 11.30
C GLY A 94 -6.20 6.60 10.45
N LEU A 95 -5.72 6.13 9.29
CA LEU A 95 -6.40 5.09 8.53
C LEU A 95 -6.52 3.79 9.33
N GLU A 96 -7.67 3.16 9.18
CA GLU A 96 -8.00 1.82 9.69
C GLU A 96 -8.10 0.82 8.53
N THR A 97 -8.48 1.29 7.34
CA THR A 97 -8.53 0.50 6.11
C THR A 97 -7.82 1.21 4.97
N LEU A 98 -6.92 0.48 4.31
CA LEU A 98 -6.23 0.90 3.09
C LEU A 98 -6.40 -0.19 2.02
N ILE A 99 -6.97 0.20 0.88
CA ILE A 99 -7.11 -0.64 -0.30
C ILE A 99 -6.41 0.07 -1.45
N LEU A 100 -5.43 -0.61 -2.05
CA LEU A 100 -4.74 -0.13 -3.23
C LEU A 100 -4.91 -1.16 -4.33
N GLU A 101 -5.40 -0.71 -5.49
CA GLU A 101 -5.39 -1.52 -6.70
C GLU A 101 -4.52 -0.85 -7.76
N ARG A 102 -3.68 -1.66 -8.38
CA ARG A 102 -2.79 -1.33 -9.49
C ARG A 102 -1.92 -0.10 -9.25
N SER A 103 -1.49 0.08 -8.00
CA SER A 103 -0.73 1.26 -7.57
C SER A 103 0.77 1.13 -7.84
N GLY A 104 1.36 2.25 -8.29
CA GLY A 104 2.79 2.41 -8.47
C GLY A 104 3.53 2.81 -7.19
N ILE A 105 2.96 2.53 -6.01
CA ILE A 105 3.61 2.84 -4.74
C ILE A 105 4.85 1.94 -4.58
N THR A 106 5.99 2.50 -4.17
CA THR A 106 7.19 1.71 -3.90
C THR A 106 7.11 1.00 -2.54
N PRO A 107 7.91 -0.05 -2.29
CA PRO A 107 7.92 -0.71 -0.98
C PRO A 107 8.23 0.26 0.17
N TRP A 108 9.22 1.13 -0.02
CA TRP A 108 9.56 2.16 0.96
C TRP A 108 8.42 3.16 1.21
N GLN A 109 7.74 3.62 0.15
CA GLN A 109 6.57 4.51 0.29
C GLN A 109 5.44 3.81 1.03
N LEU A 110 5.16 2.55 0.73
CA LEU A 110 4.14 1.77 1.41
C LEU A 110 4.49 1.57 2.89
N THR A 111 5.75 1.25 3.21
CA THR A 111 6.27 1.20 4.59
C THR A 111 5.99 2.50 5.34
N MET A 112 6.33 3.65 4.75
CA MET A 112 6.09 4.95 5.38
C MET A 112 4.60 5.26 5.57
N LEU A 113 3.76 4.87 4.60
CA LEU A 113 2.31 5.01 4.70
C LEU A 113 1.74 4.19 5.86
N VAL A 114 2.15 2.93 5.99
CA VAL A 114 1.72 2.03 7.08
C VAL A 114 2.24 2.55 8.43
N LYS A 115 3.52 2.96 8.52
CA LYS A 115 4.11 3.57 9.74
C LYS A 115 3.30 4.77 10.23
N LYS A 116 2.85 5.62 9.32
CA LYS A 116 2.05 6.81 9.64
C LYS A 116 0.62 6.48 10.10
N ASN A 117 0.11 5.30 9.74
CA ASN A 117 -1.23 4.84 10.03
C ASN A 117 -1.23 3.69 11.05
N ARG A 118 -0.81 3.96 12.29
CA ARG A 118 -0.70 2.98 13.39
C ARG A 118 -2.01 2.32 13.85
N ARG A 119 -3.15 2.71 13.26
CA ARG A 119 -4.49 2.15 13.50
C ARG A 119 -4.94 1.23 12.38
N LEU A 120 -4.09 0.97 11.38
CA LEU A 120 -4.43 0.15 10.23
C LEU A 120 -4.74 -1.29 10.67
N LYS A 121 -5.92 -1.75 10.29
CA LYS A 121 -6.46 -3.09 10.54
C LYS A 121 -6.67 -3.88 9.26
N VAL A 122 -6.98 -3.19 8.17
CA VAL A 122 -7.25 -3.81 6.86
C VAL A 122 -6.28 -3.24 5.85
N LEU A 123 -5.48 -4.12 5.25
CA LEU A 123 -4.58 -3.80 4.16
C LEU A 123 -4.88 -4.73 2.99
N LYS A 124 -5.37 -4.17 1.88
CA LYS A 124 -5.63 -4.91 0.63
C LYS A 124 -4.79 -4.33 -0.49
N LEU A 125 -3.98 -5.15 -1.11
CA LEU A 125 -3.04 -4.78 -2.15
C LEU A 125 -3.26 -5.68 -3.35
N ARG A 126 -3.75 -5.09 -4.44
CA ARG A 126 -4.00 -5.80 -5.70
C ARG A 126 -3.14 -5.22 -6.81
N THR A 127 -2.32 -6.03 -7.47
CA THR A 127 -1.43 -5.55 -8.54
C THR A 127 -0.56 -4.38 -8.06
N CYS A 128 -0.10 -4.42 -6.80
CA CYS A 128 0.63 -3.32 -6.17
C CYS A 128 2.13 -3.55 -6.24
N ARG A 129 2.88 -2.57 -6.78
CA ARG A 129 4.35 -2.67 -6.84
C ARG A 129 5.02 -2.67 -5.47
N GLY A 130 4.38 -2.08 -4.47
CA GLY A 130 4.95 -1.95 -3.11
C GLY A 130 4.92 -3.24 -2.30
N ALA A 131 4.15 -4.25 -2.72
CA ALA A 131 4.00 -5.53 -2.03
C ALA A 131 5.18 -6.49 -2.31
N GLN A 132 6.41 -5.99 -2.20
CA GLN A 132 7.66 -6.74 -2.39
C GLN A 132 8.17 -7.32 -1.06
N PRO A 133 9.12 -8.28 -1.08
CA PRO A 133 9.53 -9.03 0.09
C PRO A 133 10.15 -8.15 1.18
N ASP A 134 10.80 -7.05 0.81
CA ASP A 134 11.36 -6.08 1.77
C ASP A 134 10.26 -5.43 2.62
N PHE A 135 9.14 -5.05 1.99
CA PHE A 135 7.98 -4.52 2.71
C PHE A 135 7.33 -5.58 3.58
N LEU A 136 7.14 -6.80 3.06
CA LEU A 136 6.46 -7.88 3.76
C LEU A 136 7.26 -8.38 4.97
N THR A 137 8.57 -8.60 4.79
CA THR A 137 9.52 -8.92 5.86
C THR A 137 9.51 -7.86 6.96
N TRP A 138 9.54 -6.58 6.59
CA TRP A 138 9.40 -5.47 7.54
C TRP A 138 8.04 -5.49 8.25
N LEU A 139 6.95 -5.72 7.52
CA LEU A 139 5.59 -5.76 8.06
C LEU A 139 5.44 -6.88 9.11
N GLY A 140 6.04 -8.04 8.84
CA GLY A 140 6.12 -9.18 9.75
C GLY A 140 7.12 -9.03 10.89
N GLY A 141 7.90 -7.95 10.92
CA GLY A 141 8.91 -7.70 11.97
C GLY A 141 10.07 -8.68 11.94
N VAL A 142 10.30 -9.34 10.80
CA VAL A 142 11.46 -10.21 10.60
C VAL A 142 12.68 -9.29 10.43
N LYS A 143 13.64 -9.38 11.35
CA LYS A 143 14.88 -8.61 11.25
C LYS A 143 15.70 -9.21 10.11
N LYS A 144 15.90 -8.45 9.02
CA LYS A 144 17.07 -8.66 8.18
C LYS A 144 18.26 -8.16 8.97
N ASP A 145 19.34 -8.94 9.02
CA ASP A 145 20.64 -8.56 9.58
C ASP A 145 21.32 -7.48 8.71
N SER A 146 20.62 -6.38 8.45
CA SER A 146 21.11 -5.25 7.67
C SER A 146 21.44 -4.09 8.58
N THR A 147 22.72 -3.73 8.53
CA THR A 147 23.52 -2.78 9.27
C THR A 147 23.11 -1.31 9.11
N ASP A 148 21.82 -0.99 9.10
CA ASP A 148 21.36 0.41 9.05
C ASP A 148 20.93 0.88 10.45
N GLU A 149 21.88 1.51 11.12
CA GLU A 149 21.63 2.41 12.25
C GLU A 149 20.70 3.54 11.80
N SER A 150 19.41 3.44 12.09
CA SER A 150 18.60 4.64 12.27
C SER A 150 17.43 4.40 13.22
N VAL A 151 17.57 5.01 14.39
CA VAL A 151 16.57 5.23 15.43
C VAL A 151 16.04 3.95 16.06
N VAL A 152 16.58 3.65 17.23
CA VAL A 152 16.02 2.76 18.23
C VAL A 152 14.63 3.27 18.60
N ASP A 153 13.60 2.90 17.83
CA ASP A 153 12.23 3.02 18.29
C ASP A 153 12.01 1.80 19.18
N SER A 154 12.05 2.06 20.49
CA SER A 154 11.96 1.11 21.57
C SER A 154 10.54 0.54 21.72
N ASP A 155 9.99 -0.02 20.66
CA ASP A 155 8.79 -0.84 20.69
C ASP A 155 9.08 -2.10 19.89
N LEU A 156 9.31 -3.21 20.61
CA LEU A 156 9.42 -4.59 20.11
C LEU A 156 8.11 -5.10 19.45
N VAL A 157 7.34 -4.21 18.84
CA VAL A 157 6.01 -4.46 18.30
C VAL A 157 6.13 -4.63 16.79
N VAL A 158 5.84 -5.83 16.31
CA VAL A 158 5.76 -6.15 14.88
C VAL A 158 4.86 -5.11 14.17
N PRO A 159 5.32 -4.43 13.10
CA PRO A 159 4.58 -3.33 12.47
C PRO A 159 3.17 -3.72 12.02
N GLY A 160 3.02 -4.92 11.47
CA GLY A 160 1.74 -5.45 11.01
C GLY A 160 0.89 -6.12 12.10
N ARG A 161 1.31 -6.13 13.38
CA ARG A 161 0.63 -6.86 14.46
C ARG A 161 -0.85 -6.53 14.58
N LYS A 162 -1.26 -5.29 14.28
CA LYS A 162 -2.67 -4.85 14.38
C LYS A 162 -3.53 -5.19 13.17
N LEU A 163 -2.94 -5.70 12.09
CA LEU A 163 -3.70 -6.10 10.92
C LEU A 163 -4.59 -7.28 11.28
N GLU A 164 -5.89 -7.10 11.04
CA GLU A 164 -6.91 -8.13 11.12
C GLU A 164 -7.15 -8.77 9.75
N VAL A 165 -6.95 -8.00 8.67
CA VAL A 165 -7.10 -8.46 7.29
C VAL A 165 -5.90 -8.02 6.47
N LEU A 166 -5.23 -8.99 5.85
CA LEU A 166 -4.22 -8.77 4.82
C LEU A 166 -4.63 -9.52 3.56
N TRP A 167 -4.70 -8.81 2.44
CA TRP A 167 -5.01 -9.40 1.14
C TRP A 167 -3.96 -8.94 0.13
N LEU A 168 -3.25 -9.90 -0.45
CA LEU A 168 -2.38 -9.72 -1.61
C LEU A 168 -3.04 -10.42 -2.81
N GLU A 169 -3.14 -9.74 -3.96
CA GLU A 169 -3.66 -10.34 -5.19
C GLU A 169 -2.85 -9.83 -6.38
N ASN A 170 -2.37 -10.73 -7.25
CA ASN A 170 -1.60 -10.38 -8.45
C ASN A 170 -0.40 -9.45 -8.14
N CYS A 171 0.18 -9.55 -6.95
CA CYS A 171 1.40 -8.85 -6.58
C CYS A 171 2.59 -9.66 -7.09
N HIS A 172 3.48 -9.03 -7.85
CA HIS A 172 4.66 -9.70 -8.41
C HIS A 172 5.77 -9.79 -7.35
N ASP A 173 6.58 -10.85 -7.45
CA ASP A 173 7.79 -11.06 -6.65
C ASP A 173 7.56 -11.03 -5.13
N VAL A 174 6.42 -11.54 -4.65
CA VAL A 174 6.06 -11.59 -3.22
C VAL A 174 7.05 -12.45 -2.40
N LEU A 175 7.69 -13.43 -3.05
CA LEU A 175 8.65 -14.35 -2.44
C LEU A 175 10.09 -13.88 -2.70
N THR A 176 10.95 -13.99 -1.68
CA THR A 176 12.39 -13.72 -1.76
C THR A 176 13.13 -14.70 -2.67
N HIS A 177 12.62 -15.93 -2.80
CA HIS A 177 13.15 -16.96 -3.69
C HIS A 177 12.01 -17.55 -4.52
N PRO A 178 12.21 -17.79 -5.83
CA PRO A 178 11.27 -18.58 -6.60
C PRO A 178 11.18 -19.98 -5.97
N VAL A 179 9.97 -20.47 -5.73
CA VAL A 179 9.77 -21.86 -5.31
C VAL A 179 10.10 -22.73 -6.51
N GLU A 180 11.28 -23.37 -6.53
CA GLU A 180 11.54 -24.45 -7.48
C GLU A 180 10.52 -25.55 -7.22
N SER A 181 9.82 -25.99 -8.27
CA SER A 181 8.83 -27.07 -8.17
C SER A 181 9.55 -28.41 -7.95
N GLY A 182 9.97 -28.65 -6.71
CA GLY A 182 10.57 -29.87 -6.24
C GLY A 182 10.10 -30.12 -4.82
N TYR A 183 9.60 -31.34 -4.58
CA TYR A 183 9.08 -31.84 -3.30
C TYR A 183 9.72 -31.17 -2.08
N LEU A 184 9.01 -30.21 -1.50
CA LEU A 184 9.38 -29.66 -0.19
C LEU A 184 8.88 -30.64 0.88
N PRO A 185 9.72 -31.07 1.82
CA PRO A 185 9.28 -31.79 3.01
C PRO A 185 8.21 -30.97 3.74
N ASP A 186 7.24 -31.64 4.39
CA ASP A 186 6.14 -31.01 5.15
C ASP A 186 6.60 -29.98 6.21
N GLU A 187 7.89 -29.95 6.53
CA GLU A 187 8.52 -29.02 7.49
C GLU A 187 9.03 -27.70 6.87
N VAL A 188 8.98 -27.52 5.54
CA VAL A 188 9.53 -26.35 4.82
C VAL A 188 8.45 -25.50 4.13
N CYS A 189 7.17 -25.67 4.50
CA CYS A 189 6.05 -24.96 3.86
C CYS A 189 6.04 -23.42 4.03
N ASP A 190 6.83 -22.87 4.95
CA ASP A 190 6.83 -21.43 5.27
C ASP A 190 8.00 -20.64 4.67
N LEU A 191 8.88 -21.28 3.86
CA LEU A 191 10.07 -20.63 3.33
C LEU A 191 9.70 -19.42 2.44
N GLY A 192 10.11 -18.21 2.82
CA GLY A 192 9.75 -16.95 2.15
C GLY A 192 8.43 -16.32 2.59
N LEU A 193 7.67 -16.97 3.49
CA LEU A 193 6.43 -16.46 4.10
C LEU A 193 6.55 -16.33 5.63
N GLU A 194 7.76 -16.37 6.18
CA GLU A 194 8.02 -16.34 7.63
C GLU A 194 7.47 -15.06 8.27
N TRP A 195 7.38 -13.98 7.48
CA TRP A 195 6.82 -12.70 7.88
C TRP A 195 5.34 -12.78 8.30
N VAL A 196 4.58 -13.77 7.80
CA VAL A 196 3.18 -13.99 8.20
C VAL A 196 3.09 -14.35 9.68
N ARG A 197 4.08 -15.05 10.24
CA ARG A 197 4.12 -15.46 11.65
C ARG A 197 4.11 -14.25 12.61
N GLY A 198 4.60 -13.10 12.17
CA GLY A 198 4.56 -11.86 12.96
C GLY A 198 3.18 -11.20 13.04
N LEU A 199 2.24 -11.59 12.19
CA LEU A 199 0.93 -10.95 12.03
C LEU A 199 -0.13 -11.61 12.91
N THR A 200 0.06 -11.51 14.23
CA THR A 200 -0.68 -12.31 15.23
C THR A 200 -2.19 -12.04 15.33
N ASN A 201 -2.69 -10.92 14.79
CA ASN A 201 -4.12 -10.57 14.84
C ASN A 201 -4.87 -10.86 13.53
N LEU A 202 -4.23 -11.49 12.54
CA LEU A 202 -4.89 -11.83 11.29
C LEU A 202 -6.05 -12.79 11.52
N LYS A 203 -7.24 -12.37 11.09
CA LYS A 203 -8.47 -13.16 11.06
C LYS A 203 -8.76 -13.68 9.66
N ALA A 204 -8.31 -12.96 8.64
CA ALA A 204 -8.41 -13.35 7.25
C ALA A 204 -7.13 -12.96 6.49
N GLY A 205 -6.53 -13.95 5.83
CA GLY A 205 -5.39 -13.78 4.94
C GLY A 205 -5.71 -14.42 3.60
N LEU A 206 -5.55 -13.67 2.51
CA LEU A 206 -5.48 -14.24 1.16
C LEU A 206 -4.15 -13.76 0.55
N LEU A 207 -3.30 -14.72 0.18
CA LEU A 207 -2.02 -14.49 -0.48
C LEU A 207 -2.16 -14.85 -1.97
#